data_AF-A0A938RVA4-F1
#
_entry.id   AF-A0A938RVA4-F1
#
_cell.length_a   1.000
_cell.length_b   1.000
_cell.length_c   1.000
_cell.angle_alpha   90.00
_cell.angle_beta   90.00
_cell.angle_gamma   90.00
#
_symmetry.space_group_name_H-M   'P 1'
#
loop_
_entity.id
_entity.type
_entity.pdbx_description
1 polymer ?
#
loop_
_entity_poly.entity_id
_entity_poly.type
_entity_poly.pdbx_seq_one_letter_code
_entity_poly.pdbx_strand_id
1 'polypeptide(L)'
;MLDRERYWDCLDQAMEASSNGQPDEALAWLNEALKANPEGAEAHNSRGELFWDSGRHEEALQEFERALEAEADYQPSQLNRIEILIEEFQEFEEALDLADDLLQSALEKPVEAEVYYLKAKALFYLDDLEGALFLLRRAIKIQGEVGIYRGFEGQVLFEIGQFDEARRSLERALALEPECAHSTYHLALVAEHAGRLEEAERLFAKAARLAPELYPLPIRIGAAEFEAAAEQALKSLPETIHKYAENCPVIIEDLPSDEIVKREYVSPQVLGLFLGVPATEVGASPTLGTLQRVDMDRILLFKRNLERIAKDHDDLVEQIQITVKHEIGHFLGMDEEEVERLGLA
;
A
#
# COMPACT_ATOMS: atom_id res chain seq x y z
N MET A 1 -23.26 -42.24 0.31
CA MET A 1 -22.25 -42.59 -0.70
C MET A 1 -22.46 -41.73 -1.94
N LEU A 2 -23.64 -41.77 -2.57
CA LEU A 2 -23.99 -40.93 -3.73
C LEU A 2 -23.80 -39.42 -3.51
N ASP A 3 -24.27 -38.85 -2.39
CA ASP A 3 -24.13 -37.39 -2.16
C ASP A 3 -22.67 -36.96 -1.91
N ARG A 4 -21.85 -37.85 -1.34
CA ARG A 4 -20.42 -37.59 -1.11
C ARG A 4 -19.64 -37.63 -2.43
N GLU A 5 -19.92 -38.58 -3.31
CA GLU A 5 -19.32 -38.63 -4.65
C GLU A 5 -19.76 -37.41 -5.48
N ARG A 6 -21.04 -37.05 -5.39
CA ARG A 6 -21.59 -35.88 -6.08
C ARG A 6 -20.94 -34.56 -5.64
N TYR A 7 -20.62 -34.40 -4.36
CA TYR A 7 -19.93 -33.20 -3.86
C TYR A 7 -18.57 -32.99 -4.55
N TRP A 8 -17.74 -34.02 -4.54
CA TRP A 8 -16.39 -33.94 -5.15
C TRP A 8 -16.45 -33.80 -6.67
N ASP A 9 -17.39 -34.51 -7.34
CA ASP A 9 -17.61 -34.31 -8.77
C ASP A 9 -17.96 -32.86 -9.10
N CYS A 10 -18.85 -32.23 -8.32
CA CYS A 10 -19.21 -30.83 -8.51
C CYS A 10 -18.04 -29.88 -8.22
N LEU A 11 -17.23 -30.15 -7.19
CA LEU A 11 -16.03 -29.37 -6.89
C LEU A 11 -15.01 -29.42 -8.03
N ASP A 12 -14.74 -30.61 -8.57
CA ASP A 12 -13.81 -30.77 -9.69
C ASP A 12 -14.29 -29.98 -10.92
N GLN A 13 -15.60 -29.99 -11.21
CA GLN A 13 -16.18 -29.19 -12.29
C GLN A 13 -16.11 -27.69 -12.02
N ALA A 14 -16.28 -27.26 -10.77
CA ALA A 14 -16.11 -25.86 -10.39
C ALA A 14 -14.67 -25.38 -10.60
N MET A 15 -13.69 -26.18 -10.19
CA MET A 15 -12.26 -25.89 -10.38
C MET A 15 -11.91 -25.82 -11.87
N GLU A 16 -12.40 -26.76 -12.68
CA GLU A 16 -12.21 -26.75 -14.13
C GLU A 16 -12.80 -25.49 -14.76
N ALA A 17 -14.06 -25.14 -14.44
CA ALA A 17 -14.70 -23.95 -14.96
C ALA A 17 -13.98 -22.65 -14.54
N SER A 18 -13.51 -22.57 -13.28
CA SER A 18 -12.71 -21.44 -12.79
C SER A 18 -11.40 -21.31 -13.58
N SER A 19 -10.67 -22.41 -13.78
CA SER A 19 -9.43 -22.43 -14.55
C SER A 19 -9.61 -22.03 -16.03
N ASN A 20 -10.80 -22.23 -16.58
CA ASN A 20 -11.18 -21.83 -17.94
C ASN A 20 -11.70 -20.37 -18.02
N GLY A 21 -11.71 -19.62 -16.91
CA GLY A 21 -12.22 -18.25 -16.86
C GLY A 21 -13.74 -18.17 -17.00
N GLN A 22 -14.47 -19.18 -16.48
CA GLN A 22 -15.92 -19.27 -16.53
C GLN A 22 -16.53 -19.15 -15.12
N PRO A 23 -16.48 -17.95 -14.50
CA PRO A 23 -16.85 -17.77 -13.08
C PRO A 23 -18.32 -18.08 -12.78
N ASP A 24 -19.24 -17.76 -13.70
CA ASP A 24 -20.67 -18.08 -13.54
C ASP A 24 -20.93 -19.60 -13.51
N GLU A 25 -20.21 -20.34 -14.34
CA GLU A 25 -20.31 -21.80 -14.38
C GLU A 25 -19.67 -22.44 -13.15
N ALA A 26 -18.50 -21.93 -12.72
CA ALA A 26 -17.86 -22.35 -11.48
C ALA A 26 -18.78 -22.15 -10.28
N LEU A 27 -19.42 -20.97 -10.17
CA LEU A 27 -20.39 -20.67 -9.12
C LEU A 27 -21.60 -21.60 -9.16
N ALA A 28 -22.11 -21.95 -10.35
CA ALA A 28 -23.20 -22.90 -10.48
C ALA A 28 -22.82 -24.29 -9.95
N TRP A 29 -21.61 -24.77 -10.27
CA TRP A 29 -21.10 -26.05 -9.76
C TRP A 29 -20.86 -26.04 -8.25
N LEU A 30 -20.33 -24.95 -7.70
CA LEU A 30 -20.17 -24.79 -6.24
C LEU A 30 -21.52 -24.82 -5.52
N ASN A 31 -22.56 -24.21 -6.10
CA ASN A 31 -23.92 -24.29 -5.55
C ASN A 31 -24.49 -25.72 -5.59
N GLU A 32 -24.18 -26.51 -6.62
CA GLU A 32 -24.55 -27.93 -6.65
C GLU A 32 -23.73 -28.77 -5.66
N ALA A 33 -22.46 -28.45 -5.46
CA ALA A 33 -21.63 -29.06 -4.41
C ALA A 33 -22.24 -28.81 -3.02
N LEU A 34 -22.56 -27.56 -2.71
CA LEU A 34 -23.15 -27.18 -1.42
C LEU A 34 -24.58 -27.71 -1.21
N LYS A 35 -25.33 -28.03 -2.28
CA LYS A 35 -26.58 -28.79 -2.16
C LYS A 35 -26.34 -30.23 -1.73
N ALA A 36 -25.26 -30.85 -2.20
CA ALA A 36 -24.89 -32.23 -1.86
C ALA A 36 -24.23 -32.33 -0.47
N ASN A 37 -23.44 -31.32 -0.09
CA ASN A 37 -22.87 -31.15 1.24
C ASN A 37 -22.87 -29.67 1.67
N PRO A 38 -23.85 -29.24 2.48
CA PRO A 38 -23.93 -27.85 2.95
C PRO A 38 -22.79 -27.40 3.87
N GLU A 39 -22.04 -28.33 4.46
CA GLU A 39 -20.89 -28.07 5.34
C GLU A 39 -19.57 -28.37 4.61
N GLY A 40 -19.51 -28.10 3.30
CA GLY A 40 -18.32 -28.30 2.49
C GLY A 40 -17.37 -27.11 2.57
N ALA A 41 -16.32 -27.19 3.38
CA ALA A 41 -15.37 -26.09 3.59
C ALA A 41 -14.67 -25.68 2.28
N GLU A 42 -14.27 -26.64 1.43
CA GLU A 42 -13.64 -26.35 0.15
C GLU A 42 -14.57 -25.58 -0.80
N ALA A 43 -15.85 -25.97 -0.84
CA ALA A 43 -16.83 -25.32 -1.69
C ALA A 43 -17.17 -23.89 -1.21
N HIS A 44 -17.23 -23.68 0.10
CA HIS A 44 -17.36 -22.35 0.68
C HIS A 44 -16.13 -21.49 0.37
N ASN A 45 -14.92 -22.01 0.58
CA ASN A 45 -13.68 -21.29 0.26
C ASN A 45 -13.61 -20.88 -1.21
N SER A 46 -13.80 -21.81 -2.14
CA SER A 46 -13.75 -21.51 -3.57
C SER A 46 -14.86 -20.55 -4.01
N ARG A 47 -16.01 -20.55 -3.32
CA ARG A 47 -17.06 -19.56 -3.59
C ARG A 47 -16.67 -18.17 -3.08
N GLY A 48 -15.99 -18.10 -1.94
CA GLY A 48 -15.41 -16.88 -1.41
C GLY A 48 -14.39 -16.26 -2.37
N GLU A 49 -13.47 -17.08 -2.91
CA GLU A 49 -12.49 -16.64 -3.91
C GLU A 49 -13.17 -16.03 -5.15
N LEU A 50 -14.19 -16.68 -5.70
CA LEU A 50 -14.94 -16.15 -6.85
C LEU A 50 -15.65 -14.82 -6.54
N PHE A 51 -16.17 -14.66 -5.32
CA PHE A 51 -16.79 -13.41 -4.90
C PHE A 51 -15.75 -12.31 -4.73
N TRP A 52 -14.57 -12.63 -4.20
CA TRP A 52 -13.48 -11.68 -4.07
C TRP A 52 -13.01 -11.19 -5.45
N ASP A 53 -12.74 -12.10 -6.38
CA ASP A 53 -12.35 -11.77 -7.76
C ASP A 53 -13.40 -10.89 -8.48
N SER A 54 -14.66 -10.95 -8.05
CA SER A 54 -15.76 -10.16 -8.60
C SER A 54 -16.03 -8.84 -7.86
N GLY A 55 -15.20 -8.48 -6.89
CA GLY A 55 -15.36 -7.25 -6.09
C GLY A 55 -16.42 -7.32 -5.00
N ARG A 56 -16.92 -8.52 -4.66
CA ARG A 56 -18.00 -8.75 -3.67
C ARG A 56 -17.40 -9.15 -2.33
N HIS A 57 -16.63 -8.25 -1.72
CA HIS A 57 -15.73 -8.56 -0.61
C HIS A 57 -16.46 -9.00 0.67
N GLU A 58 -17.61 -8.40 1.01
CA GLU A 58 -18.40 -8.83 2.18
C GLU A 58 -18.96 -10.24 2.01
N GLU A 59 -19.35 -10.60 0.80
CA GLU A 59 -19.82 -11.96 0.51
C GLU A 59 -18.66 -12.96 0.52
N ALA A 60 -17.49 -12.57 0.02
CA ALA A 60 -16.28 -13.38 0.09
C ALA A 60 -15.90 -13.71 1.54
N LEU A 61 -15.84 -12.68 2.39
CA LEU A 61 -15.55 -12.84 3.82
C LEU A 61 -16.57 -13.78 4.50
N GLN A 62 -17.86 -13.60 4.23
CA GLN A 62 -18.89 -14.49 4.78
C GLN A 62 -18.73 -15.94 4.32
N GLU A 63 -18.29 -16.18 3.08
CA GLU A 63 -18.02 -17.53 2.59
C GLU A 63 -16.77 -18.16 3.22
N PHE A 64 -15.70 -17.39 3.45
CA PHE A 64 -14.55 -17.87 4.21
C PHE A 64 -14.93 -18.19 5.66
N GLU A 65 -15.76 -17.39 6.30
CA GLU A 65 -16.29 -17.67 7.65
C GLU A 65 -17.11 -18.96 7.66
N ARG A 66 -17.98 -19.19 6.67
CA ARG A 66 -18.74 -20.45 6.53
C ARG A 66 -17.85 -21.67 6.35
N ALA A 67 -16.75 -21.53 5.61
CA ALA A 67 -15.77 -22.60 5.50
C ALA A 67 -15.15 -22.95 6.87
N LEU A 68 -14.85 -21.93 7.69
CA LEU A 68 -14.30 -22.10 9.04
C LEU A 68 -15.35 -22.57 10.08
N GLU A 69 -16.63 -22.27 9.87
CA GLU A 69 -17.73 -22.85 10.64
C GLU A 69 -17.86 -24.36 10.38
N ALA A 70 -17.64 -24.78 9.14
CA ALA A 70 -17.66 -26.19 8.73
C ALA A 70 -16.40 -26.96 9.18
N GLU A 71 -15.23 -26.35 9.00
CA GLU A 71 -13.92 -26.93 9.36
C GLU A 71 -13.00 -25.82 9.90
N ALA A 72 -12.90 -25.72 11.23
CA ALA A 72 -12.21 -24.63 11.91
C ALA A 72 -10.70 -24.54 11.62
N ASP A 73 -10.07 -25.66 11.24
CA ASP A 73 -8.65 -25.76 10.87
C ASP A 73 -8.42 -25.80 9.36
N TYR A 74 -9.41 -25.42 8.55
CA TYR A 74 -9.28 -25.34 7.10
C TYR A 74 -8.37 -24.16 6.68
N GLN A 75 -7.07 -24.45 6.58
CA GLN A 75 -6.01 -23.47 6.35
C GLN A 75 -6.23 -22.52 5.16
N PRO A 76 -6.72 -22.97 3.98
CA PRO A 76 -6.95 -22.05 2.86
C PRO A 76 -7.91 -20.90 3.22
N SER A 77 -9.00 -21.18 3.94
CA SER A 77 -9.92 -20.11 4.37
C SER A 77 -9.38 -19.26 5.50
N GLN A 78 -8.49 -19.79 6.35
CA GLN A 78 -7.80 -18.98 7.35
C GLN A 78 -6.88 -17.96 6.67
N LEU A 79 -6.10 -18.40 5.67
CA LEU A 79 -5.24 -17.53 4.86
C LEU A 79 -6.05 -16.49 4.08
N ASN A 80 -7.09 -16.93 3.35
CA ASN A 80 -7.94 -16.03 2.58
C ASN A 80 -8.65 -15.00 3.46
N ARG A 81 -9.10 -15.40 4.67
CA ARG A 81 -9.67 -14.46 5.64
C ARG A 81 -8.64 -13.45 6.15
N ILE A 82 -7.42 -13.87 6.48
CA ILE A 82 -6.35 -12.95 6.88
C ILE A 82 -6.08 -11.96 5.74
N GLU A 83 -5.96 -12.44 4.51
CA GLU A 83 -5.59 -11.58 3.38
C GLU A 83 -6.70 -10.59 3.01
N ILE A 84 -7.98 -10.99 3.01
CA ILE A 84 -9.08 -10.08 2.68
C ILE A 84 -9.25 -8.99 3.74
N LEU A 85 -8.98 -9.30 5.02
CA LEU A 85 -8.97 -8.31 6.09
C LEU A 85 -7.90 -7.24 5.86
N ILE A 86 -6.75 -7.62 5.31
CA ILE A 86 -5.65 -6.71 4.98
C ILE A 86 -5.99 -5.87 3.74
N GLU A 87 -6.35 -6.51 2.63
CA GLU A 87 -6.45 -5.83 1.33
C GLU A 87 -7.74 -5.01 1.18
N GLU A 88 -8.86 -5.50 1.72
CA GLU A 88 -10.17 -4.92 1.42
C GLU A 88 -10.80 -4.20 2.61
N PHE A 89 -10.62 -4.73 3.83
CA PHE A 89 -11.28 -4.19 5.02
C PHE A 89 -10.37 -3.29 5.87
N GLN A 90 -9.06 -3.32 5.64
CA GLN A 90 -8.06 -2.57 6.42
C GLN A 90 -8.11 -2.87 7.93
N GLU A 91 -8.55 -4.08 8.30
CA GLU A 91 -8.62 -4.58 9.68
C GLU A 91 -7.29 -5.26 10.04
N PHE A 92 -6.21 -4.47 10.08
CA PHE A 92 -4.84 -4.97 10.16
C PHE A 92 -4.55 -5.67 11.49
N GLU A 93 -5.03 -5.14 12.61
CA GLU A 93 -4.87 -5.74 13.93
C GLU A 93 -5.58 -7.09 14.04
N GLU A 94 -6.79 -7.21 13.50
CA GLU A 94 -7.50 -8.50 13.47
C GLU A 94 -6.73 -9.51 12.60
N ALA A 95 -6.23 -9.08 11.44
CA ALA A 95 -5.39 -9.92 10.59
C ALA A 95 -4.11 -10.39 11.29
N LEU A 96 -3.47 -9.54 12.12
CA LEU A 96 -2.32 -9.92 12.93
C LEU A 96 -2.67 -10.98 13.98
N ASP A 97 -3.76 -10.79 14.72
CA ASP A 97 -4.21 -11.73 15.75
C ASP A 97 -4.51 -13.10 15.14
N LEU A 98 -5.22 -13.13 14.00
CA LEU A 98 -5.51 -14.37 13.27
C LEU A 98 -4.24 -15.06 12.74
N ALA A 99 -3.29 -14.30 12.21
CA ALA A 99 -2.00 -14.84 11.78
C ALA A 99 -1.21 -15.43 12.95
N ASP A 100 -1.23 -14.78 14.13
CA ASP A 100 -0.56 -15.27 15.33
C ASP A 100 -1.22 -16.53 15.89
N ASP A 101 -2.54 -16.62 15.88
CA ASP A 101 -3.27 -17.83 16.24
C ASP A 101 -2.96 -18.98 15.26
N LEU A 102 -2.91 -18.71 13.95
CA LEU A 102 -2.58 -19.72 12.95
C LEU A 102 -1.16 -20.27 13.13
N LEU A 103 -0.19 -19.41 13.48
CA LEU A 103 1.19 -19.81 13.76
C LEU A 103 1.37 -20.65 15.04
N GLN A 104 0.34 -20.75 15.90
CA GLN A 104 0.36 -21.68 17.04
C GLN A 104 0.09 -23.14 16.61
N SER A 105 -0.45 -23.34 15.41
CA SER A 105 -0.72 -24.66 14.84
C SER A 105 0.50 -25.28 14.14
N ALA A 106 0.43 -26.57 13.83
CA ALA A 106 1.47 -27.24 13.05
C ALA A 106 1.25 -26.98 11.56
N LEU A 107 2.05 -26.09 10.98
CA LEU A 107 1.96 -25.71 9.57
C LEU A 107 3.00 -26.43 8.70
N GLU A 108 2.63 -26.72 7.47
CA GLU A 108 3.62 -27.04 6.45
C GLU A 108 4.43 -25.80 6.11
N LYS A 109 5.70 -25.97 5.72
CA LYS A 109 6.61 -24.84 5.45
C LYS A 109 6.08 -23.80 4.46
N PRO A 110 5.44 -24.19 3.33
CA PRO A 110 4.89 -23.20 2.41
C PRO A 110 3.83 -22.31 3.08
N VAL A 111 2.92 -22.93 3.83
CA VAL A 111 1.86 -22.24 4.58
C VAL A 111 2.45 -21.37 5.68
N GLU A 112 3.41 -21.90 6.46
CA GLU A 112 4.09 -21.11 7.51
C GLU A 112 4.76 -19.85 6.93
N ALA A 113 5.39 -19.95 5.76
CA ALA A 113 6.00 -18.81 5.10
C ALA A 113 4.97 -17.78 4.60
N GLU A 114 3.84 -18.26 4.08
CA GLU A 114 2.74 -17.42 3.62
C GLU A 114 2.10 -16.65 4.78
N VAL A 115 1.89 -17.29 5.93
CA VAL A 115 1.40 -16.59 7.13
C VAL A 115 2.37 -15.50 7.58
N TYR A 116 3.69 -15.74 7.53
CA TYR A 116 4.67 -14.67 7.81
C TYR A 116 4.64 -13.54 6.79
N TYR A 117 4.36 -13.83 5.53
CA TYR A 117 4.20 -12.82 4.49
C TYR A 117 2.94 -11.97 4.73
N LEU A 118 1.79 -12.59 5.00
CA LEU A 118 0.55 -11.86 5.33
C LEU A 118 0.71 -11.02 6.61
N LYS A 119 1.33 -11.59 7.65
CA LYS A 119 1.64 -10.85 8.87
C LYS A 119 2.56 -9.65 8.61
N ALA A 120 3.53 -9.79 7.70
CA ALA A 120 4.37 -8.66 7.29
C ALA A 120 3.57 -7.58 6.55
N LYS A 121 2.59 -7.94 5.72
CA LYS A 121 1.70 -6.98 5.05
C LYS A 121 0.88 -6.19 6.05
N ALA A 122 0.30 -6.86 7.05
CA ALA A 122 -0.43 -6.18 8.12
C ALA A 122 0.47 -5.22 8.91
N LEU A 123 1.69 -5.62 9.29
CA LEU A 123 2.65 -4.74 9.96
C LEU A 123 3.07 -3.54 9.10
N PHE A 124 3.21 -3.73 7.79
CA PHE A 124 3.52 -2.64 6.87
C PHE A 124 2.44 -1.54 6.89
N TYR A 125 1.17 -1.92 6.85
CA TYR A 125 0.07 -0.95 6.92
C TYR A 125 -0.09 -0.31 8.31
N LEU A 126 0.43 -0.96 9.35
CA LEU A 126 0.54 -0.40 10.71
C LEU A 126 1.83 0.40 10.95
N ASP A 127 2.59 0.70 9.88
CA ASP A 127 3.86 1.45 9.90
C ASP A 127 4.99 0.81 10.73
N ASP A 128 4.88 -0.49 11.08
CA ASP A 128 5.98 -1.27 11.65
C ASP A 128 6.83 -1.90 10.53
N LEU A 129 7.56 -1.03 9.83
CA LEU A 129 8.36 -1.41 8.67
C LEU A 129 9.51 -2.37 9.03
N GLU A 130 10.16 -2.19 10.19
CA GLU A 130 11.21 -3.09 10.68
C GLU A 130 10.65 -4.48 11.01
N GLY A 131 9.49 -4.54 11.66
CA GLY A 131 8.76 -5.78 11.94
C GLY A 131 8.36 -6.50 10.64
N ALA A 132 7.80 -5.76 9.67
CA ALA A 132 7.47 -6.29 8.35
C ALA A 132 8.71 -6.89 7.65
N LEU A 133 9.83 -6.15 7.62
CA LEU A 133 11.09 -6.62 7.03
C LEU A 133 11.62 -7.88 7.71
N PHE A 134 11.54 -7.95 9.04
CA PHE A 134 11.95 -9.13 9.80
C PHE A 134 11.13 -10.37 9.41
N LEU A 135 9.81 -10.24 9.34
CA LEU A 135 8.91 -11.35 9.01
C LEU A 135 9.06 -11.79 7.55
N LEU A 136 9.24 -10.88 6.61
CA LEU A 136 9.55 -11.19 5.21
C LEU A 136 10.81 -12.03 5.06
N ARG A 137 11.89 -11.64 5.76
CA ARG A 137 13.15 -12.40 5.77
C ARG A 137 12.96 -13.79 6.39
N ARG A 138 12.04 -13.94 7.34
CA ARG A 138 11.66 -15.24 7.89
C ARG A 138 10.90 -16.09 6.88
N ALA A 139 9.92 -15.54 6.18
CA ALA A 139 9.19 -16.22 5.10
C ALA A 139 10.14 -16.75 4.01
N ILE A 140 11.05 -15.89 3.52
CA ILE A 140 12.06 -16.24 2.52
C ILE A 140 13.00 -17.35 3.03
N LYS A 141 13.36 -17.34 4.32
CA LYS A 141 14.22 -18.38 4.89
C LYS A 141 13.53 -19.75 4.96
N ILE A 142 12.21 -19.78 5.16
CA ILE A 142 11.43 -21.02 5.31
C ILE A 142 11.17 -21.66 3.94
N GLN A 143 10.63 -20.89 3.00
CA GLN A 143 10.17 -21.39 1.70
C GLN A 143 11.22 -21.26 0.59
N GLY A 144 12.17 -20.34 0.76
CA GLY A 144 13.12 -19.96 -0.27
C GLY A 144 12.69 -18.70 -1.03
N GLU A 145 13.32 -18.51 -2.18
CA GLU A 145 13.13 -17.32 -3.03
C GLU A 145 11.80 -17.40 -3.78
N VAL A 146 10.77 -16.72 -3.27
CA VAL A 146 9.48 -16.49 -3.95
C VAL A 146 9.43 -15.05 -4.46
N GLY A 147 8.95 -14.82 -5.68
CA GLY A 147 8.99 -13.50 -6.33
C GLY A 147 8.22 -12.45 -5.54
N ILE A 148 6.99 -12.77 -5.11
CA ILE A 148 6.17 -11.85 -4.31
C ILE A 148 6.82 -11.46 -2.97
N TYR A 149 7.48 -12.39 -2.27
CA TYR A 149 8.17 -12.07 -1.00
C TYR A 149 9.35 -11.13 -1.23
N ARG A 150 10.11 -11.33 -2.30
CA ARG A 150 11.23 -10.44 -2.67
C ARG A 150 10.75 -9.09 -3.18
N GLY A 151 9.65 -9.06 -3.90
CA GLY A 151 9.00 -7.83 -4.36
C GLY A 151 8.59 -6.97 -3.18
N PHE A 152 7.88 -7.58 -2.22
CA PHE A 152 7.41 -6.88 -1.03
C PHE A 152 8.56 -6.50 -0.08
N GLU A 153 9.59 -7.35 0.08
CA GLU A 153 10.83 -6.95 0.79
C GLU A 153 11.46 -5.72 0.14
N GLY A 154 11.47 -5.66 -1.19
CA GLY A 154 11.90 -4.51 -1.96
C GLY A 154 11.13 -3.23 -1.65
N GLN A 155 9.81 -3.31 -1.58
CA GLN A 155 8.95 -2.18 -1.18
C GLN A 155 9.24 -1.73 0.24
N VAL A 156 9.25 -2.65 1.22
CA VAL A 156 9.51 -2.31 2.63
C VAL A 156 10.88 -1.66 2.79
N LEU A 157 11.91 -2.20 2.13
CA LEU A 157 13.26 -1.61 2.14
C LEU A 157 13.30 -0.22 1.50
N PHE A 158 12.48 0.02 0.49
CA PHE A 158 12.33 1.35 -0.10
C PHE A 158 11.74 2.32 0.91
N GLU A 159 10.63 1.96 1.60
CA GLU A 159 10.01 2.82 2.62
C GLU A 159 10.94 3.13 3.80
N ILE A 160 11.80 2.19 4.21
CA ILE A 160 12.82 2.42 5.25
C ILE A 160 13.97 3.33 4.73
N GLY A 161 14.06 3.60 3.44
CA GLY A 161 15.14 4.37 2.81
C GLY A 161 16.43 3.57 2.59
N GLN A 162 16.34 2.23 2.56
CA GLN A 162 17.45 1.32 2.25
C GLN A 162 17.50 0.99 0.74
N PHE A 163 17.67 2.02 -0.09
CA PHE A 163 17.51 1.94 -1.55
C PHE A 163 18.41 0.89 -2.25
N ASP A 164 19.64 0.69 -1.76
CA ASP A 164 20.56 -0.32 -2.34
C ASP A 164 20.15 -1.76 -2.02
N GLU A 165 19.53 -2.01 -0.87
CA GLU A 165 18.94 -3.31 -0.54
C GLU A 165 17.63 -3.49 -1.30
N ALA A 166 16.77 -2.47 -1.33
CA ALA A 166 15.53 -2.46 -2.09
C ALA A 166 15.76 -2.85 -3.55
N ARG A 167 16.72 -2.21 -4.23
CA ARG A 167 17.11 -2.55 -5.61
C ARG A 167 17.42 -4.02 -5.79
N ARG A 168 18.25 -4.59 -4.91
CA ARG A 168 18.70 -5.99 -5.02
C ARG A 168 17.53 -6.96 -4.83
N SER A 169 16.65 -6.69 -3.87
CA SER A 169 15.46 -7.52 -3.65
C SER A 169 14.49 -7.43 -4.83
N LEU A 170 14.27 -6.24 -5.40
CA LEU A 170 13.40 -6.05 -6.57
C LEU A 170 13.97 -6.67 -7.85
N GLU A 171 15.28 -6.51 -8.10
CA GLU A 171 15.95 -7.19 -9.21
C GLU A 171 15.87 -8.72 -9.06
N ARG A 172 15.95 -9.23 -7.82
CA ARG A 172 15.77 -10.65 -7.54
C ARG A 172 14.33 -11.10 -7.77
N ALA A 173 13.35 -10.32 -7.34
CA ALA A 173 11.93 -10.56 -7.58
C ALA A 173 11.64 -10.66 -9.09
N LEU A 174 12.13 -9.71 -9.88
CA LEU A 174 11.95 -9.69 -11.34
C LEU A 174 12.75 -10.77 -12.07
N ALA A 175 13.80 -11.33 -11.46
CA ALA A 175 14.48 -12.51 -11.99
C ALA A 175 13.66 -13.80 -11.81
N LEU A 176 12.80 -13.85 -10.78
CA LEU A 176 11.88 -14.96 -10.50
C LEU A 176 10.59 -14.80 -11.31
N GLU A 177 10.05 -13.59 -11.33
CA GLU A 177 8.77 -13.22 -11.97
C GLU A 177 8.95 -11.96 -12.84
N PRO A 178 9.39 -12.12 -14.10
CA PRO A 178 9.72 -10.98 -14.96
C PRO A 178 8.54 -10.04 -15.27
N GLU A 179 7.32 -10.53 -15.24
CA GLU A 179 6.10 -9.77 -15.58
C GLU A 179 5.31 -9.36 -14.32
N CYS A 180 5.99 -9.08 -13.21
CA CYS A 180 5.39 -8.51 -12.01
C CYS A 180 5.33 -6.97 -12.11
N ALA A 181 4.13 -6.41 -12.22
CA ALA A 181 3.92 -4.96 -12.31
C ALA A 181 4.40 -4.22 -11.05
N HIS A 182 4.05 -4.74 -9.88
CA HIS A 182 4.42 -4.21 -8.56
C HIS A 182 5.94 -4.07 -8.40
N SER A 183 6.69 -5.17 -8.56
CA SER A 183 8.15 -5.16 -8.45
C SER A 183 8.81 -4.25 -9.50
N THR A 184 8.21 -4.14 -10.69
CA THR A 184 8.70 -3.24 -11.74
C THR A 184 8.51 -1.77 -11.34
N TYR A 185 7.34 -1.42 -10.78
CA TYR A 185 7.03 -0.08 -10.32
C TYR A 185 7.96 0.35 -9.17
N HIS A 186 8.13 -0.49 -8.15
CA HIS A 186 9.04 -0.17 -7.04
C HIS A 186 10.51 -0.09 -7.49
N LEU A 187 10.92 -0.87 -8.50
CA LEU A 187 12.27 -0.71 -9.07
C LEU A 187 12.41 0.60 -9.83
N ALA A 188 11.34 1.10 -10.45
CA ALA A 188 11.30 2.44 -11.05
C ALA A 188 11.49 3.54 -10.00
N LEU A 189 10.81 3.44 -8.85
CA LEU A 189 10.98 4.37 -7.73
C LEU A 189 12.44 4.38 -7.23
N VAL A 190 13.04 3.21 -7.04
CA VAL A 190 14.45 3.09 -6.64
C VAL A 190 15.40 3.67 -7.69
N ALA A 191 15.10 3.48 -8.99
CA ALA A 191 15.88 4.08 -10.07
C ALA A 191 15.74 5.61 -10.11
N GLU A 192 14.55 6.15 -9.84
CA GLU A 192 14.26 7.58 -9.77
C GLU A 192 15.03 8.24 -8.61
N HIS A 193 14.98 7.66 -7.40
CA HIS A 193 15.77 8.10 -6.24
C HIS A 193 17.28 8.05 -6.50
N ALA A 194 17.76 7.06 -7.28
CA ALA A 194 19.16 6.96 -7.67
C ALA A 194 19.58 7.94 -8.80
N GLY A 195 18.66 8.77 -9.30
CA GLY A 195 18.91 9.69 -10.41
C GLY A 195 19.05 9.00 -11.78
N ARG A 196 18.71 7.71 -11.89
CA ARG A 196 18.75 6.92 -13.13
C ARG A 196 17.46 7.12 -13.93
N LEU A 197 17.21 8.36 -14.34
CA LEU A 197 15.91 8.80 -14.88
C LEU A 197 15.47 8.02 -16.12
N GLU A 198 16.36 7.78 -17.10
CA GLU A 198 16.02 7.01 -18.31
C GLU A 198 15.58 5.57 -17.99
N GLU A 199 16.19 4.97 -16.98
CA GLU A 199 15.84 3.63 -16.52
C GLU A 199 14.49 3.63 -15.79
N ALA A 200 14.26 4.62 -14.91
CA ALA A 200 13.01 4.80 -14.20
C ALA A 200 11.83 4.95 -15.17
N GLU A 201 11.93 5.81 -16.19
CA GLU A 201 10.87 6.01 -17.19
C GLU A 201 10.54 4.73 -17.96
N ARG A 202 11.56 3.94 -18.33
CA ARG A 202 11.35 2.64 -18.98
C ARG A 202 10.63 1.66 -18.05
N LEU A 203 10.95 1.66 -16.76
CA LEU A 203 10.34 0.78 -15.76
C LEU A 203 8.90 1.21 -15.46
N PHE A 204 8.62 2.50 -15.28
CA PHE A 204 7.25 3.02 -15.14
C PHE A 204 6.39 2.63 -16.35
N ALA A 205 6.89 2.83 -17.57
CA ALA A 205 6.19 2.42 -18.77
C ALA A 205 5.94 0.90 -18.85
N LYS A 206 6.86 0.08 -18.33
CA LYS A 206 6.64 -1.36 -18.22
C LYS A 206 5.56 -1.68 -17.18
N ALA A 207 5.61 -1.09 -15.99
CA ALA A 207 4.61 -1.30 -14.95
C ALA A 207 3.20 -0.91 -15.41
N ALA A 208 3.07 0.27 -16.04
CA ALA A 208 1.82 0.75 -16.63
C ALA A 208 1.29 -0.16 -17.74
N ARG A 209 2.15 -0.78 -18.53
CA ARG A 209 1.71 -1.76 -19.53
C ARG A 209 1.16 -3.04 -18.90
N LEU A 210 1.72 -3.45 -17.76
CA LEU A 210 1.34 -4.69 -17.06
C LEU A 210 0.06 -4.52 -16.25
N ALA A 211 -0.11 -3.38 -15.58
CA ALA A 211 -1.30 -3.06 -14.80
C ALA A 211 -1.59 -1.54 -14.88
N PRO A 212 -2.25 -1.07 -15.96
CA PRO A 212 -2.44 0.36 -16.22
C PRO A 212 -3.30 1.08 -15.19
N GLU A 213 -4.29 0.39 -14.63
CA GLU A 213 -5.18 0.96 -13.61
C GLU A 213 -4.47 1.15 -12.26
N LEU A 214 -3.54 0.25 -11.92
CA LEU A 214 -2.82 0.26 -10.65
C LEU A 214 -1.55 1.14 -10.68
N TYR A 215 -0.86 1.16 -11.83
CA TYR A 215 0.40 1.90 -12.01
C TYR A 215 0.31 2.83 -13.22
N PRO A 216 -0.48 3.91 -13.16
CA PRO A 216 -0.60 4.86 -14.26
C PRO A 216 0.76 5.54 -14.56
N LEU A 217 0.89 6.04 -15.79
CA LEU A 217 2.08 6.80 -16.17
C LEU A 217 2.10 8.17 -15.47
N PRO A 218 3.25 8.60 -14.91
CA PRO A 218 3.38 9.94 -14.33
C PRO A 218 3.25 11.06 -15.38
N ILE A 219 2.70 12.22 -15.01
CA ILE A 219 2.39 13.33 -15.95
C ILE A 219 3.60 14.18 -16.41
N ARG A 220 4.80 13.94 -15.85
CA ARG A 220 6.10 14.55 -16.22
C ARG A 220 6.03 15.96 -16.82
N ILE A 221 6.13 16.97 -15.96
CA ILE A 221 6.10 18.38 -16.36
C ILE A 221 7.42 19.10 -16.09
N GLY A 222 7.64 20.23 -16.77
CA GLY A 222 8.82 21.07 -16.57
C GLY A 222 8.82 21.77 -15.21
N ALA A 223 9.99 22.16 -14.70
CA ALA A 223 10.09 22.89 -13.42
C ALA A 223 9.25 24.18 -13.42
N ALA A 224 9.30 24.97 -14.50
CA ALA A 224 8.51 26.20 -14.62
C ALA A 224 6.99 25.96 -14.67
N GLU A 225 6.55 24.84 -15.26
CA GLU A 225 5.14 24.48 -15.29
C GLU A 225 4.65 24.03 -13.91
N PHE A 226 5.49 23.25 -13.20
CA PHE A 226 5.22 22.86 -11.82
C PHE A 226 5.18 24.06 -10.88
N GLU A 227 6.12 25.00 -11.01
CA GLU A 227 6.12 26.26 -10.25
C GLU A 227 4.83 27.07 -10.50
N ALA A 228 4.36 27.13 -11.75
CA ALA A 228 3.10 27.78 -12.08
C ALA A 228 1.89 27.07 -11.45
N ALA A 229 1.86 25.73 -11.47
CA ALA A 229 0.83 24.93 -10.81
C ALA A 229 0.83 25.15 -9.29
N ALA A 230 2.01 25.17 -8.67
CA ALA A 230 2.15 25.46 -7.24
C ALA A 230 1.70 26.89 -6.90
N GLU A 231 2.08 27.89 -7.69
CA GLU A 231 1.62 29.27 -7.50
C GLU A 231 0.08 29.37 -7.63
N GLN A 232 -0.50 28.68 -8.61
CA GLN A 232 -1.95 28.59 -8.79
C GLN A 232 -2.62 27.95 -7.57
N ALA A 233 -2.08 26.84 -7.06
CA ALA A 233 -2.56 26.15 -5.87
C ALA A 233 -2.55 27.06 -4.65
N LEU A 234 -1.44 27.77 -4.40
CA LEU A 234 -1.31 28.68 -3.25
C LEU A 234 -2.28 29.86 -3.32
N LYS A 235 -2.49 30.45 -4.51
CA LYS A 235 -3.44 31.56 -4.71
C LYS A 235 -4.89 31.18 -4.48
N SER A 236 -5.21 29.89 -4.60
CA SER A 236 -6.57 29.37 -4.46
C SER A 236 -6.84 28.80 -3.07
N LEU A 237 -5.87 28.86 -2.15
CA LEU A 237 -6.08 28.53 -0.75
C LEU A 237 -7.08 29.50 -0.09
N PRO A 238 -7.93 29.01 0.83
CA PRO A 238 -8.76 29.86 1.67
C PRO A 238 -7.98 31.00 2.36
N GLU A 239 -8.58 32.20 2.50
CA GLU A 239 -7.94 33.38 3.11
C GLU A 239 -7.41 33.11 4.54
N THR A 240 -8.03 32.18 5.26
CA THR A 240 -7.61 31.73 6.59
C THR A 240 -6.22 31.08 6.58
N ILE A 241 -5.89 30.36 5.50
CA ILE A 241 -4.63 29.64 5.29
C ILE A 241 -3.58 30.53 4.64
N HIS A 242 -4.02 31.38 3.70
CA HIS A 242 -3.13 32.23 2.91
C HIS A 242 -2.17 33.05 3.78
N LYS A 243 -2.65 33.54 4.94
CA LYS A 243 -1.82 34.29 5.91
C LYS A 243 -0.69 33.48 6.54
N TYR A 244 -0.88 32.17 6.67
CA TYR A 244 0.16 31.26 7.18
C TYR A 244 1.12 30.86 6.07
N ALA A 245 0.58 30.55 4.88
CA ALA A 245 1.40 30.23 3.70
C ALA A 245 2.30 31.40 3.26
N GLU A 246 1.85 32.66 3.40
CA GLU A 246 2.67 33.85 3.13
C GLU A 246 3.94 33.94 3.99
N ASN A 247 3.90 33.37 5.20
CA ASN A 247 5.01 33.42 6.15
C ASN A 247 5.83 32.11 6.17
N CYS A 248 5.45 31.11 5.38
CA CYS A 248 6.13 29.82 5.31
C CYS A 248 6.56 29.56 3.85
N PRO A 249 7.85 29.75 3.51
CA PRO A 249 8.35 29.49 2.18
C PRO A 249 8.02 28.07 1.70
N VAL A 250 7.42 27.98 0.52
CA VAL A 250 7.22 26.71 -0.18
C VAL A 250 8.41 26.48 -1.11
N ILE A 251 9.12 25.39 -0.88
CA ILE A 251 10.32 24.98 -1.63
C ILE A 251 9.98 23.73 -2.41
N ILE A 252 10.36 23.71 -3.68
CA ILE A 252 10.13 22.57 -4.56
C ILE A 252 11.42 21.78 -4.68
N GLU A 253 11.37 20.51 -4.30
CA GLU A 253 12.44 19.53 -4.52
C GLU A 253 11.92 18.43 -5.44
N ASP A 254 12.81 17.73 -6.15
CA ASP A 254 12.39 16.60 -6.98
C ASP A 254 11.86 15.45 -6.11
N LEU A 255 12.60 15.09 -5.06
CA LEU A 255 12.35 13.96 -4.15
C LEU A 255 12.87 14.30 -2.74
N PRO A 256 12.33 13.67 -1.67
CA PRO A 256 12.90 13.79 -0.34
C PRO A 256 14.30 13.18 -0.30
N SER A 257 15.24 13.91 0.31
CA SER A 257 16.60 13.41 0.50
C SER A 257 16.64 12.25 1.50
N ASP A 258 17.66 11.39 1.40
CA ASP A 258 17.92 10.32 2.37
C ASP A 258 18.01 10.82 3.82
N GLU A 259 18.49 12.05 4.01
CA GLU A 259 18.57 12.66 5.34
C GLU A 259 17.18 13.00 5.87
N ILE A 260 16.30 13.55 5.03
CA ILE A 260 14.90 13.86 5.39
C ILE A 260 14.16 12.57 5.75
N VAL A 261 14.21 11.56 4.87
CA VAL A 261 13.54 10.26 5.08
C VAL A 261 13.93 9.66 6.44
N LYS A 262 15.23 9.61 6.76
CA LYS A 262 15.74 8.98 7.97
C LYS A 262 15.54 9.80 9.24
N ARG A 263 15.62 11.12 9.14
CA ARG A 263 15.57 12.01 10.31
C ARG A 263 14.13 12.26 10.74
N GLU A 264 13.25 12.46 9.78
CA GLU A 264 11.85 12.79 10.01
C GLU A 264 10.96 11.54 10.03
N TYR A 265 11.51 10.35 9.77
CA TYR A 265 10.80 9.07 9.72
C TYR A 265 9.58 9.13 8.79
N VAL A 266 9.80 9.64 7.58
CA VAL A 266 8.75 9.80 6.56
C VAL A 266 9.01 8.90 5.36
N SER A 267 7.93 8.44 4.73
CA SER A 267 8.00 7.71 3.46
C SER A 267 8.77 8.52 2.41
N PRO A 268 9.65 7.89 1.60
CA PRO A 268 10.24 8.54 0.43
C PRO A 268 9.20 8.97 -0.62
N GLN A 269 7.95 8.48 -0.50
CA GLN A 269 6.84 8.85 -1.38
C GLN A 269 6.01 10.03 -0.87
N VAL A 270 6.33 10.59 0.29
CA VAL A 270 5.61 11.73 0.87
C VAL A 270 5.49 12.89 -0.14
N LEU A 271 4.32 13.53 -0.24
CA LEU A 271 4.04 14.55 -1.26
C LEU A 271 4.59 15.93 -0.90
N GLY A 272 4.58 16.23 0.38
CA GLY A 272 5.17 17.42 0.95
C GLY A 272 5.57 17.19 2.40
N LEU A 273 6.30 18.13 2.98
CA LEU A 273 6.74 18.03 4.36
C LEU A 273 6.94 19.42 4.95
N PHE A 274 6.28 19.69 6.07
CA PHE A 274 6.59 20.82 6.92
C PHE A 274 7.87 20.56 7.72
N LEU A 275 8.87 21.44 7.58
CA LEU A 275 10.06 21.45 8.41
C LEU A 275 10.08 22.76 9.21
N GLY A 276 9.94 22.67 10.54
CA GLY A 276 9.91 23.84 11.40
C GLY A 276 9.57 23.51 12.86
N VAL A 277 9.28 24.55 13.65
CA VAL A 277 8.79 24.38 15.04
C VAL A 277 7.28 24.65 15.07
N PRO A 278 6.42 23.70 15.48
CA PRO A 278 4.98 23.91 15.52
C PRO A 278 4.58 25.13 16.38
N ALA A 279 3.58 25.89 15.93
CA ALA A 279 3.16 27.13 16.58
C ALA A 279 2.70 26.94 18.04
N THR A 280 2.21 25.76 18.39
CA THR A 280 1.77 25.35 19.74
C THR A 280 2.93 25.24 20.73
N GLU A 281 4.13 24.89 20.28
CA GLU A 281 5.34 24.77 21.12
C GLU A 281 6.07 26.10 21.33
N VAL A 282 5.74 27.12 20.52
CA VAL A 282 6.33 28.47 20.58
C VAL A 282 6.06 29.13 21.94
N GLY A 283 4.98 28.77 22.64
CA GLY A 283 4.61 29.29 23.96
C GLY A 283 5.31 28.63 25.16
N ALA A 284 5.98 27.48 24.98
CA ALA A 284 6.45 26.65 26.10
C ALA A 284 7.95 26.80 26.45
N SER A 285 8.77 27.35 25.54
CA SER A 285 10.24 27.40 25.72
C SER A 285 10.80 28.82 25.64
N PRO A 286 11.22 29.41 26.79
CA PRO A 286 11.74 30.78 26.86
C PRO A 286 13.25 30.89 26.51
N THR A 287 13.91 29.80 26.10
CA THR A 287 15.37 29.74 25.94
C THR A 287 15.89 29.86 24.50
N LEU A 288 15.04 29.92 23.49
CA LEU A 288 15.46 30.15 22.09
C LEU A 288 15.06 31.55 21.62
N GLY A 289 16.06 32.38 21.33
CA GLY A 289 15.91 33.77 20.94
C GLY A 289 15.15 33.98 19.63
N THR A 290 14.43 35.10 19.55
CA THR A 290 13.49 35.51 18.49
C THR A 290 14.12 35.83 17.13
N LEU A 291 15.46 35.86 17.01
CA LEU A 291 16.17 36.25 15.78
C LEU A 291 16.79 35.07 15.00
N GLN A 292 16.75 33.84 15.52
CA GLN A 292 17.20 32.62 14.82
C GLN A 292 16.04 31.71 14.39
N ARG A 293 14.80 32.06 14.75
CA ARG A 293 13.59 31.22 14.59
C ARG A 293 12.83 31.45 13.28
N VAL A 294 12.95 32.62 12.65
CA VAL A 294 12.11 33.03 11.50
C VAL A 294 12.60 32.45 10.16
N ASP A 295 13.80 31.85 10.12
CA ASP A 295 14.42 31.32 8.88
C ASP A 295 14.37 29.78 8.77
N MET A 296 13.65 29.09 9.66
CA MET A 296 13.66 27.62 9.73
C MET A 296 12.41 26.96 9.14
N ASP A 297 11.26 27.62 9.25
CA ASP A 297 9.98 27.05 8.84
C ASP A 297 9.82 27.08 7.32
N ARG A 298 9.53 25.93 6.71
CA ARG A 298 9.33 25.80 5.26
C ARG A 298 8.46 24.58 4.98
N ILE A 299 7.72 24.64 3.88
CA ILE A 299 7.04 23.48 3.31
C ILE A 299 7.86 23.02 2.12
N LEU A 300 8.27 21.76 2.13
CA LEU A 300 8.83 21.10 0.97
C LEU A 300 7.68 20.49 0.16
N LEU A 301 7.70 20.66 -1.16
CA LEU A 301 6.86 19.91 -2.10
C LEU A 301 7.76 19.03 -2.96
N PHE A 302 7.39 17.75 -3.08
CA PHE A 302 8.18 16.76 -3.80
C PHE A 302 7.58 16.53 -5.19
N LYS A 303 8.14 17.23 -6.17
CA LYS A 303 7.65 17.31 -7.55
C LYS A 303 7.44 15.94 -8.17
N ARG A 304 8.40 15.02 -8.07
CA ARG A 304 8.28 13.69 -8.68
C ARG A 304 7.18 12.86 -8.03
N ASN A 305 6.98 13.01 -6.72
CA ASN A 305 5.93 12.30 -5.99
C ASN A 305 4.55 12.80 -6.43
N LEU A 306 4.38 14.12 -6.54
CA LEU A 306 3.16 14.75 -7.05
C LEU A 306 2.88 14.41 -8.52
N GLU A 307 3.91 14.32 -9.38
CA GLU A 307 3.75 13.87 -10.77
C GLU A 307 3.26 12.43 -10.92
N ARG A 308 3.52 11.57 -9.93
CA ARG A 308 3.10 10.15 -9.97
C ARG A 308 1.64 9.96 -9.60
N ILE A 309 1.09 10.83 -8.74
CA ILE A 309 -0.30 10.72 -8.28
C ILE A 309 -1.28 11.54 -9.13
N ALA A 310 -0.81 12.64 -9.73
CA ALA A 310 -1.65 13.51 -10.53
C ALA A 310 -1.92 12.92 -11.92
N LYS A 311 -3.17 13.05 -12.39
CA LYS A 311 -3.64 12.56 -13.69
C LYS A 311 -3.44 13.56 -14.82
N ASP A 312 -3.52 14.84 -14.49
CA ASP A 312 -3.32 15.95 -15.40
C ASP A 312 -2.91 17.23 -14.64
N HIS A 313 -2.82 18.36 -15.34
CA HIS A 313 -2.43 19.64 -14.74
C HIS A 313 -3.43 20.14 -13.69
N ASP A 314 -4.73 19.96 -13.91
CA ASP A 314 -5.74 20.49 -12.99
C ASP A 314 -5.77 19.64 -11.71
N ASP A 315 -5.66 18.31 -11.85
CA ASP A 315 -5.48 17.39 -10.72
C ASP A 315 -4.17 17.68 -9.96
N LEU A 316 -3.07 18.00 -10.66
CA LEU A 316 -1.82 18.39 -9.99
C LEU A 316 -2.00 19.62 -9.10
N VAL A 317 -2.70 20.65 -9.58
CA VAL A 317 -3.00 21.85 -8.79
C VAL A 317 -3.80 21.47 -7.54
N GLU A 318 -4.80 20.59 -7.69
CA GLU A 318 -5.61 20.08 -6.57
C GLU A 318 -4.75 19.29 -5.55
N GLN A 319 -3.90 18.37 -6.00
CA GLN A 319 -3.00 17.62 -5.12
C GLN A 319 -2.02 18.51 -4.36
N ILE A 320 -1.48 19.55 -5.01
CA ILE A 320 -0.62 20.54 -4.33
C ILE A 320 -1.41 21.30 -3.27
N GLN A 321 -2.66 21.72 -3.56
CA GLN A 321 -3.49 22.39 -2.57
C GLN A 321 -3.74 21.49 -1.35
N ILE A 322 -4.13 20.23 -1.56
CA ILE A 322 -4.38 19.26 -0.49
C ILE A 322 -3.12 19.10 0.36
N THR A 323 -1.98 18.89 -0.29
CA THR A 323 -0.68 18.73 0.38
C THR A 323 -0.36 19.95 1.25
N VAL A 324 -0.42 21.15 0.69
CA VAL A 324 -0.09 22.38 1.44
C VAL A 324 -1.05 22.62 2.60
N LYS A 325 -2.35 22.33 2.44
CA LYS A 325 -3.33 22.45 3.53
C LYS A 325 -2.97 21.53 4.70
N HIS A 326 -2.64 20.27 4.39
CA HIS A 326 -2.24 19.28 5.38
C HIS A 326 -0.98 19.72 6.13
N GLU A 327 0.07 20.15 5.42
CA GLU A 327 1.32 20.62 6.04
C GLU A 327 1.14 21.89 6.90
N ILE A 328 0.23 22.80 6.50
CA ILE A 328 -0.10 23.98 7.32
C ILE A 328 -0.88 23.57 8.57
N GLY A 329 -1.72 22.54 8.50
CA GLY A 329 -2.37 21.94 9.67
C GLY A 329 -1.35 21.50 10.71
N HIS A 330 -0.33 20.74 10.31
CA HIS A 330 0.78 20.32 11.16
C HIS A 330 1.56 21.51 11.73
N PHE A 331 1.85 22.52 10.92
CA PHE A 331 2.48 23.76 11.39
C PHE A 331 1.69 24.43 12.53
N LEU A 332 0.37 24.43 12.43
CA LEU A 332 -0.52 24.99 13.44
C LEU A 332 -0.68 24.09 14.67
N GLY A 333 -0.11 22.88 14.66
CA GLY A 333 -0.26 21.88 15.72
C GLY A 333 -1.69 21.35 15.82
N MET A 334 -2.40 21.34 14.71
CA MET A 334 -3.79 20.88 14.63
C MET A 334 -3.84 19.36 14.44
N ASP A 335 -4.79 18.70 15.09
CA ASP A 335 -5.11 17.31 14.77
C ASP A 335 -5.91 17.19 13.45
N GLU A 336 -6.01 15.98 12.89
CA GLU A 336 -6.71 15.74 11.62
C GLU A 336 -8.19 16.18 11.65
N GLU A 337 -8.87 16.04 12.79
CA GLU A 337 -10.26 16.50 12.96
C GLU A 337 -10.37 18.03 12.99
N GLU A 338 -9.38 18.74 13.53
CA GLU A 338 -9.25 20.19 13.48
C GLU A 338 -8.97 20.67 12.06
N VAL A 339 -8.11 19.96 11.33
CA VAL A 339 -7.81 20.18 9.92
C VAL A 339 -9.10 20.04 9.10
N GLU A 340 -9.85 18.94 9.25
CA GLU A 340 -11.12 18.71 8.56
C GLU A 340 -12.18 19.78 8.90
N ARG A 341 -12.32 20.15 10.17
CA ARG A 341 -13.29 21.18 10.61
C ARG A 341 -13.04 22.57 10.03
N LEU A 342 -11.79 22.91 9.69
CA LEU A 342 -11.45 24.16 9.03
C LEU A 342 -11.57 24.08 7.49
N GLY A 343 -12.05 22.95 6.95
CA GLY A 343 -12.10 22.68 5.52
C GLY A 343 -10.71 22.46 4.92
N LEU A 344 -9.80 21.90 5.72
CA LEU A 344 -8.42 21.62 5.37
C LEU A 344 -8.15 20.14 5.04
N ALA A 345 -9.09 19.24 5.34
CA ALA A 345 -9.05 17.83 4.94
C ALA A 345 -9.72 17.59 3.59
#